data_AF-A0A1U7YB07-F1
#
_entry.id   AF-A0A1U7YB07-F1
#
_cell.length_a   1.000
_cell.length_b   1.000
_cell.length_c   1.000
_cell.angle_alpha   90.00
_cell.angle_beta   90.00
_cell.angle_gamma   90.00
#
_symmetry.space_group_name_H-M   'P 1'
#
loop_
_entity.id
_entity.type
_entity.pdbx_description
1 polymer ?
#
loop_
_entity_poly.entity_id
_entity_poly.type
_entity_poly.pdbx_seq_one_letter_code
_entity_poly.pdbx_strand_id
1 'polypeptide(L)'
;MKKLKTYYLHLRHPTTMERKWIFPLAIGSIVSLFLLFLTTLTSPDGTPLLPLYRYYSSYSAAANVFVESKLKPLPISAVPPPPRFAYLISGSAGDGNMTKRTLQALYHPNNQYVVHLDAESSPEERLDLRNYVTNHPIFNKFKNVRMITKANLVTYRGPTMVANTLHAAAILLKEGGEWDWFINLSASDYPLVTQDDLLHTFSYLPRDLNFIDHTSKIGWKEFQRAKPIIIDPGLYMTKKADVFWITQRRSVPTAFKLFTGSAWMALSRPFIDFCVWGWDNLPRTVLMYYANFISSPEGYFHTVVCNAQEFRNTTVNSDLHFISWDNPPKQHPHYLTLDDMQRMVDSNAPFARKFPREDPVLDKIDSELLFRGKGMLVPGGWCVGSRKNGTDPCSVTGNITVLRPTAGAKRLEKLIGSLLSNENFRSNQCI
;
A
#
# COMPACT_ATOMS: atom_id res chain seq x y z
N MET A 1 -61.14 -6.61 43.38
CA MET A 1 -60.69 -7.64 44.35
C MET A 1 -59.88 -8.72 43.62
N LYS A 2 -58.69 -9.06 44.14
CA LYS A 2 -57.96 -10.35 44.03
C LYS A 2 -57.64 -10.87 42.60
N LYS A 3 -56.41 -10.71 42.10
CA LYS A 3 -55.22 -11.58 42.31
C LYS A 3 -55.46 -13.11 42.20
N LEU A 4 -54.69 -13.71 41.29
CA LEU A 4 -54.18 -15.10 41.23
C LEU A 4 -55.18 -16.26 41.20
N LYS A 5 -55.31 -16.92 40.04
CA LYS A 5 -55.30 -18.40 39.91
C LYS A 5 -55.54 -18.85 38.45
N THR A 6 -54.50 -18.88 37.63
CA THR A 6 -54.40 -19.87 36.52
C THR A 6 -52.97 -19.99 36.01
N TYR A 7 -52.06 -20.31 36.93
CA TYR A 7 -50.78 -20.93 36.62
C TYR A 7 -50.93 -22.38 37.15
N TYR A 8 -50.65 -23.39 36.31
CA TYR A 8 -50.70 -24.83 36.60
C TYR A 8 -52.03 -25.58 36.46
N LEU A 9 -52.54 -25.72 35.25
CA LEU A 9 -53.37 -26.88 34.87
C LEU A 9 -53.20 -27.14 33.37
N HIS A 10 -52.13 -27.85 33.00
CA HIS A 10 -52.09 -28.92 32.00
C HIS A 10 -50.65 -29.32 31.73
N LEU A 11 -50.09 -30.08 32.67
CA LEU A 11 -48.84 -30.82 32.51
C LEU A 11 -49.23 -32.30 32.43
N ARG A 12 -49.49 -32.77 31.21
CA ARG A 12 -49.28 -34.15 30.73
C ARG A 12 -49.84 -34.28 29.31
N HIS A 13 -48.95 -34.18 28.33
CA HIS A 13 -49.09 -34.90 27.07
C HIS A 13 -47.87 -35.82 26.88
N PRO A 14 -48.06 -37.04 26.37
CA PRO A 14 -47.02 -38.05 26.23
C PRO A 14 -46.09 -37.66 25.08
N THR A 15 -44.78 -37.78 25.28
CA THR A 15 -43.78 -37.68 24.22
C THR A 15 -43.84 -38.93 23.35
N THR A 16 -44.79 -38.97 22.42
CA THR A 16 -44.69 -39.83 21.24
C THR A 16 -43.62 -39.23 20.34
N MET A 17 -42.37 -39.66 20.52
CA MET A 17 -41.25 -39.27 19.66
C MET A 17 -41.62 -39.63 18.22
N GLU A 18 -41.77 -38.62 17.36
CA GLU A 18 -42.18 -38.82 15.97
C GLU A 18 -41.20 -39.77 15.28
N ARG A 19 -41.72 -40.92 14.84
CA ARG A 19 -41.02 -42.03 14.17
C ARG A 19 -40.24 -41.62 12.89
N LYS A 20 -40.40 -40.37 12.44
CA LYS A 20 -39.79 -39.80 11.24
C LYS A 20 -38.27 -39.63 11.34
N TRP A 21 -37.73 -39.45 12.54
CA TRP A 21 -36.28 -39.28 12.74
C TRP A 21 -35.54 -40.58 13.03
N ILE A 22 -36.24 -41.67 13.31
CA ILE A 22 -35.62 -42.96 13.67
C ILE A 22 -34.85 -43.54 12.48
N PHE A 23 -35.41 -43.48 11.27
CA PHE A 23 -34.77 -44.02 10.07
C PHE A 23 -33.52 -43.24 9.63
N PRO A 24 -33.53 -41.89 9.54
CA PRO A 24 -32.33 -41.13 9.24
C PRO A 24 -31.20 -41.36 10.26
N LEU A 25 -31.54 -41.44 11.55
CA LEU A 25 -30.57 -41.62 12.63
C LEU A 25 -30.00 -43.04 12.64
N ALA A 26 -30.85 -44.05 12.36
CA ALA A 26 -30.39 -45.43 12.18
C ALA A 26 -29.47 -45.59 10.96
N ILE A 27 -29.82 -45.00 9.81
CA ILE A 27 -28.97 -45.03 8.60
C ILE A 27 -27.64 -44.32 8.86
N GLY A 28 -27.67 -43.12 9.46
CA GLY A 28 -26.45 -42.40 9.81
C GLY A 28 -25.56 -43.18 10.78
N SER A 29 -26.15 -43.85 11.77
CA SER A 29 -25.42 -44.67 12.73
C SER A 29 -24.82 -45.92 12.08
N ILE A 30 -25.55 -46.59 11.18
CA ILE A 30 -25.04 -47.75 10.42
C ILE A 30 -23.86 -47.35 9.52
N VAL A 31 -23.97 -46.22 8.81
CA VAL A 31 -22.86 -45.72 7.95
C VAL A 31 -21.64 -45.36 8.80
N SER A 32 -21.83 -44.73 9.96
CA SER A 32 -20.74 -44.37 10.85
C SER A 32 -20.06 -45.61 11.45
N LEU A 33 -20.83 -46.62 11.85
CA LEU A 33 -20.30 -47.91 12.32
C LEU A 33 -19.57 -48.68 11.22
N PHE A 34 -20.05 -48.61 9.98
CA PHE A 34 -19.39 -49.24 8.83
C PHE A 34 -18.04 -48.57 8.51
N LEU A 35 -17.96 -47.25 8.60
CA LEU A 35 -16.71 -46.51 8.44
C LEU A 35 -15.71 -46.80 9.58
N LEU A 36 -16.19 -46.96 10.82
CA LEU A 36 -15.36 -47.40 11.94
C LEU A 36 -14.92 -48.86 11.81
N PHE A 37 -15.74 -49.74 11.24
CA PHE A 37 -15.32 -51.11 10.95
C PHE A 37 -14.22 -51.14 9.88
N LEU A 38 -14.32 -50.32 8.85
CA LEU A 38 -13.29 -50.19 7.80
C LEU A 38 -11.93 -49.72 8.34
N THR A 39 -11.86 -48.98 9.45
CA THR A 39 -10.58 -48.61 10.07
C THR A 39 -9.94 -49.76 10.87
N THR A 40 -10.69 -50.81 11.19
CA THR A 40 -10.17 -52.02 11.86
C THR A 40 -9.66 -53.09 10.90
N LEU A 41 -9.98 -52.98 9.61
CA LEU A 41 -9.51 -53.90 8.58
C LEU A 41 -8.07 -53.55 8.18
N THR A 42 -7.17 -54.53 8.34
CA THR A 42 -5.77 -54.45 7.94
C THR A 42 -5.52 -55.32 6.71
N SER A 43 -4.65 -54.87 5.82
CA SER A 43 -4.12 -55.68 4.72
C SER A 43 -3.32 -56.86 5.28
N PRO A 44 -3.18 -58.00 4.56
CA PRO A 44 -2.32 -59.11 4.97
C PRO A 44 -0.87 -58.72 5.33
N ASP A 45 -0.37 -57.58 4.87
CA ASP A 45 0.94 -57.01 5.24
C ASP A 45 0.91 -56.08 6.48
N GLY A 46 -0.20 -56.05 7.23
CA GLY A 46 -0.34 -55.34 8.51
C GLY A 46 -0.60 -53.83 8.41
N THR A 47 -0.86 -53.30 7.21
CA THR A 47 -1.16 -51.86 7.01
C THR A 47 -2.68 -51.58 7.02
N PRO A 48 -3.16 -50.57 7.77
CA PRO A 48 -4.58 -50.21 7.79
C PRO A 48 -4.98 -49.50 6.48
N LEU A 49 -6.17 -49.83 5.95
CA LEU A 49 -6.63 -49.38 4.63
C LEU A 49 -7.02 -47.88 4.54
N LEU A 50 -7.19 -47.19 5.68
CA LEU A 50 -7.53 -45.76 5.73
C LEU A 50 -6.48 -44.98 6.56
N PRO A 51 -5.87 -43.91 6.02
CA PRO A 51 -4.70 -43.26 6.63
C PRO A 51 -5.11 -42.19 7.64
N LEU A 52 -5.93 -42.55 8.64
CA LEU A 52 -6.38 -41.61 9.67
C LEU A 52 -5.63 -41.74 11.01
N TYR A 53 -4.70 -42.69 11.13
CA TYR A 53 -3.80 -42.81 12.27
C TYR A 53 -2.35 -42.78 11.78
N ARG A 54 -1.63 -41.68 12.05
CA ARG A 54 -0.16 -41.65 11.96
C ARG A 54 0.39 -42.51 13.08
N TYR A 55 0.76 -43.75 12.76
CA TYR A 55 1.50 -44.63 13.64
C TYR A 55 2.92 -44.08 13.82
N TYR A 56 3.20 -43.55 15.01
CA TYR A 56 4.58 -43.32 15.46
C TYR A 56 5.20 -44.68 15.78
N SER A 57 5.97 -45.23 14.84
CA SER A 57 6.86 -46.35 15.08
C SER A 57 8.29 -45.91 14.85
N SER A 58 9.00 -45.77 15.95
CA SER A 58 10.45 -45.68 16.05
C SER A 58 11.09 -47.02 15.71
N TYR A 59 11.80 -47.10 14.58
CA TYR A 59 12.99 -47.95 14.47
C TYR A 59 14.07 -47.21 13.68
N SER A 60 15.22 -47.11 14.34
CA SER A 60 16.42 -46.36 14.01
C SER A 60 17.18 -46.91 12.80
N ALA A 61 17.44 -46.06 11.82
CA ALA A 61 18.66 -46.08 11.02
C ALA A 61 19.09 -44.63 10.77
N ALA A 62 20.33 -44.34 11.17
CA ALA A 62 20.94 -43.05 11.40
C ALA A 62 20.76 -41.96 10.31
N ALA A 63 20.23 -40.82 10.79
CA ALA A 63 20.76 -39.47 10.63
C ALA A 63 21.06 -38.92 9.22
N ASN A 64 20.12 -38.13 8.70
CA ASN A 64 20.39 -36.87 7.97
C ASN A 64 19.13 -35.97 8.01
N VAL A 65 18.66 -35.64 9.22
CA VAL A 65 17.38 -34.90 9.45
C VAL A 65 17.59 -33.46 9.92
N PHE A 66 18.83 -33.01 10.13
CA PHE A 66 19.09 -31.60 10.47
C PHE A 66 19.23 -30.74 9.20
N VAL A 67 18.41 -29.69 9.13
CA VAL A 67 18.33 -28.67 8.05
C VAL A 67 19.68 -27.97 7.86
N GLU A 68 20.52 -28.00 8.88
CA GLU A 68 21.86 -27.44 9.00
C GLU A 68 22.79 -27.97 7.91
N SER A 69 22.65 -29.23 7.48
CA SER A 69 23.44 -29.79 6.37
C SER A 69 23.06 -29.21 4.98
N LYS A 70 21.90 -28.56 4.88
CA LYS A 70 21.44 -27.81 3.70
C LYS A 70 21.59 -26.30 3.85
N LEU A 71 21.96 -25.81 5.05
CA LEU A 71 22.32 -24.42 5.27
C LEU A 71 23.73 -24.19 4.72
N LYS A 72 23.82 -23.84 3.44
CA LYS A 72 25.01 -23.12 2.98
C LYS A 72 24.96 -21.75 3.65
N PRO A 73 25.99 -21.32 4.41
CA PRO A 73 26.06 -19.93 4.83
C PRO A 73 25.95 -19.10 3.55
N LEU A 74 24.90 -18.28 3.47
CA LEU A 74 24.83 -17.26 2.43
C LEU A 74 26.13 -16.45 2.56
N PRO A 75 26.85 -16.20 1.45
CA PRO A 75 27.96 -15.28 1.52
C PRO A 75 27.43 -14.02 2.18
N ILE A 76 28.01 -13.66 3.32
CA ILE A 76 27.71 -12.42 4.02
C ILE A 76 28.22 -11.33 3.07
N SER A 77 27.37 -10.91 2.15
CA SER A 77 27.53 -9.60 1.54
C SER A 77 27.51 -8.64 2.71
N ALA A 78 28.66 -8.07 3.04
CA ALA A 78 28.83 -7.18 4.19
C ALA A 78 27.90 -5.93 4.12
N VAL A 79 27.24 -5.73 2.97
CA VAL A 79 26.22 -4.71 2.74
C VAL A 79 24.89 -5.41 2.42
N PRO A 80 23.79 -5.10 3.14
CA PRO A 80 22.46 -5.59 2.77
C PRO A 80 22.12 -5.15 1.34
N PRO A 81 21.34 -5.95 0.58
CA PRO A 81 20.95 -5.56 -0.76
C PRO A 81 20.20 -4.22 -0.73
N PRO A 82 20.27 -3.43 -1.84
CA PRO A 82 19.52 -2.19 -1.95
C PRO A 82 18.05 -2.40 -1.56
N PRO A 83 17.41 -1.38 -0.95
CA PRO A 83 16.03 -1.49 -0.57
C PRO A 83 15.13 -1.61 -1.80
N ARG A 84 13.84 -1.80 -1.55
CA ARG A 84 12.82 -1.95 -2.57
C ARG A 84 11.64 -1.05 -2.27
N PHE A 85 11.28 -0.23 -3.24
CA PHE A 85 10.09 0.60 -3.16
C PHE A 85 8.90 -0.08 -3.80
N ALA A 86 7.73 0.14 -3.22
CA ALA A 86 6.44 -0.26 -3.72
C ALA A 86 5.62 1.00 -4.03
N TYR A 87 5.31 1.25 -5.30
CA TYR A 87 4.63 2.47 -5.73
C TYR A 87 3.16 2.22 -6.02
N LEU A 88 2.30 3.12 -5.56
CA LEU A 88 0.99 3.38 -6.16
C LEU A 88 1.11 4.61 -7.05
N ILE A 89 0.74 4.51 -8.33
CA ILE A 89 0.60 5.64 -9.24
C ILE A 89 -0.87 5.70 -9.69
N SER A 90 -1.60 6.71 -9.25
CA SER A 90 -3.04 6.83 -9.51
C SER A 90 -3.38 8.07 -10.36
N GLY A 91 -4.17 7.88 -11.41
CA GLY A 91 -4.73 8.94 -12.24
C GLY A 91 -6.27 8.90 -12.30
N SER A 92 -6.83 9.91 -12.96
CA SER A 92 -8.25 10.08 -13.27
C SER A 92 -8.44 10.25 -14.78
N ALA A 93 -9.65 10.60 -15.22
CA ALA A 93 -9.96 10.88 -16.62
C ALA A 93 -8.93 11.79 -17.33
N GLY A 94 -8.30 11.27 -18.39
CA GLY A 94 -7.30 11.95 -19.19
C GLY A 94 -5.87 11.91 -18.65
N ASP A 95 -5.62 11.20 -17.54
CA ASP A 95 -4.29 11.04 -16.94
C ASP A 95 -3.53 9.81 -17.43
N GLY A 96 -4.07 9.03 -18.39
CA GLY A 96 -3.46 7.78 -18.86
C GLY A 96 -2.01 7.96 -19.35
N ASN A 97 -1.76 8.95 -20.21
CA ASN A 97 -0.40 9.23 -20.70
C ASN A 97 0.54 9.69 -19.58
N MET A 98 0.06 10.54 -18.67
CA MET A 98 0.87 10.96 -17.53
C MET A 98 1.18 9.82 -16.57
N THR A 99 0.24 8.92 -16.33
CA THR A 99 0.44 7.72 -15.53
C THR A 99 1.53 6.84 -16.14
N LYS A 100 1.53 6.64 -17.47
CA LYS A 100 2.59 5.92 -18.19
C LYS A 100 3.93 6.62 -18.07
N ARG A 101 3.98 7.94 -18.27
CA ARG A 101 5.20 8.75 -18.19
C ARG A 101 5.81 8.73 -16.79
N THR A 102 5.01 8.89 -15.75
CA THR A 102 5.45 8.81 -14.35
C THR A 102 5.93 7.40 -14.01
N LEU A 103 5.25 6.34 -14.47
CA LEU A 103 5.73 4.96 -14.32
C LEU A 103 7.11 4.76 -14.97
N GLN A 104 7.32 5.26 -16.20
CA GLN A 104 8.63 5.18 -16.87
C GLN A 104 9.72 5.94 -16.10
N ALA A 105 9.37 7.11 -15.55
CA ALA A 105 10.27 7.93 -14.75
C ALA A 105 10.69 7.26 -13.43
N LEU A 106 9.83 6.40 -12.88
CA LEU A 106 10.04 5.72 -11.60
C LEU A 106 10.52 4.28 -11.74
N TYR A 107 10.60 3.73 -12.94
CA TYR A 107 10.81 2.30 -13.11
C TYR A 107 12.23 1.86 -12.73
N HIS A 108 12.30 0.81 -11.91
CA HIS A 108 13.50 0.06 -11.59
C HIS A 108 13.09 -1.41 -11.36
N PRO A 109 13.85 -2.40 -11.87
CA PRO A 109 13.47 -3.81 -11.80
C PRO A 109 13.43 -4.38 -10.38
N ASN A 110 14.10 -3.75 -9.42
CA ASN A 110 14.05 -4.15 -8.01
C ASN A 110 12.76 -3.73 -7.29
N ASN A 111 12.05 -2.73 -7.79
CA ASN A 111 10.87 -2.15 -7.15
C ASN A 111 9.57 -2.84 -7.60
N GLN A 112 8.47 -2.52 -6.92
CA GLN A 112 7.12 -3.00 -7.22
C GLN A 112 6.18 -1.83 -7.55
N TYR A 113 5.22 -2.06 -8.45
CA TYR A 113 4.33 -1.00 -8.94
C TYR A 113 2.89 -1.49 -9.04
N VAL A 114 1.98 -0.65 -8.59
CA VAL A 114 0.55 -0.70 -8.87
C VAL A 114 0.15 0.60 -9.56
N VAL A 115 -0.38 0.51 -10.77
CA VAL A 115 -0.99 1.64 -11.49
C VAL A 115 -2.51 1.56 -11.44
N HIS A 116 -3.15 2.72 -11.37
CA HIS A 116 -4.59 2.83 -11.28
C HIS A 116 -5.09 4.04 -12.08
N LEU A 117 -6.18 3.84 -12.81
CA LEU A 117 -7.03 4.89 -13.34
C LEU A 117 -8.43 4.68 -12.76
N ASP A 118 -8.98 5.73 -12.15
CA ASP A 118 -10.28 5.65 -11.49
C ASP A 118 -11.43 5.44 -12.50
N ALA A 119 -12.63 5.21 -11.99
CA ALA A 119 -13.79 4.91 -12.83
C ALA A 119 -14.33 6.13 -13.60
N GLU A 120 -13.77 7.33 -13.40
CA GLU A 120 -14.03 8.49 -14.27
C GLU A 120 -13.31 8.36 -15.61
N SER A 121 -12.16 7.68 -15.64
CA SER A 121 -11.47 7.34 -16.90
C SER A 121 -12.30 6.40 -17.77
N SER A 122 -12.29 6.68 -19.06
CA SER A 122 -13.06 5.89 -20.03
C SER A 122 -12.55 4.43 -20.09
N PRO A 123 -13.41 3.46 -20.47
CA PRO A 123 -12.97 2.08 -20.68
C PRO A 123 -11.79 1.95 -21.64
N GLU A 124 -11.74 2.79 -22.68
CA GLU A 124 -10.69 2.81 -23.70
C GLU A 124 -9.36 3.28 -23.10
N GLU A 125 -9.36 4.36 -22.32
CA GLU A 125 -8.17 4.87 -21.64
C GLU A 125 -7.59 3.82 -20.66
N ARG A 126 -8.48 3.15 -19.91
CA ARG A 126 -8.08 2.08 -18.98
C ARG A 126 -7.56 0.84 -19.72
N LEU A 127 -8.17 0.49 -20.85
CA LEU A 127 -7.70 -0.61 -21.68
C LEU A 127 -6.33 -0.31 -22.29
N ASP A 128 -6.11 0.92 -22.74
CA ASP A 128 -4.82 1.40 -23.24
C ASP A 128 -3.71 1.31 -22.18
N LEU A 129 -3.97 1.76 -20.94
CA LEU A 129 -3.01 1.59 -19.84
C LEU A 129 -2.74 0.11 -19.54
N ARG A 130 -3.76 -0.75 -19.54
CA ARG A 130 -3.61 -2.20 -19.34
C ARG A 130 -2.73 -2.83 -20.41
N ASN A 131 -3.02 -2.52 -21.67
CA ASN A 131 -2.28 -3.04 -22.82
C ASN A 131 -0.82 -2.57 -22.77
N TYR A 132 -0.58 -1.31 -22.42
CA TYR A 132 0.76 -0.79 -22.21
C TYR A 132 1.52 -1.57 -21.13
N VAL A 133 0.94 -1.76 -19.95
CA VAL A 133 1.59 -2.51 -18.85
C VAL A 133 1.88 -3.96 -19.25
N THR A 134 0.94 -4.61 -19.95
CA THR A 134 1.04 -6.03 -20.34
C THR A 134 2.06 -6.25 -21.45
N ASN A 135 2.13 -5.32 -22.41
CA ASN A 135 2.94 -5.48 -23.62
C ASN A 135 4.33 -4.86 -23.53
N HIS A 136 4.61 -4.03 -22.51
CA HIS A 136 5.94 -3.42 -22.35
C HIS A 136 6.99 -4.51 -22.06
N PRO A 137 8.03 -4.67 -22.91
CA PRO A 137 8.97 -5.80 -22.85
C PRO A 137 9.64 -5.96 -21.48
N ILE A 138 10.07 -4.84 -20.89
CA ILE A 138 10.73 -4.84 -19.58
C ILE A 138 9.75 -5.18 -18.45
N PHE A 139 8.52 -4.67 -18.49
CA PHE A 139 7.54 -4.92 -17.42
C PHE A 139 7.08 -6.38 -17.46
N ASN A 140 6.90 -6.95 -18.66
CA ASN A 140 6.59 -8.37 -18.83
C ASN A 140 7.76 -9.27 -18.40
N LYS A 141 9.01 -8.85 -18.64
CA LYS A 141 10.21 -9.58 -18.21
C LYS A 141 10.31 -9.69 -16.69
N PHE A 142 10.14 -8.59 -15.96
CA PHE A 142 10.30 -8.55 -14.50
C PHE A 142 9.01 -8.81 -13.72
N LYS A 143 7.84 -8.69 -14.37
CA LYS A 143 6.51 -8.93 -13.79
C LYS A 143 6.26 -8.15 -12.49
N ASN A 144 6.83 -6.96 -12.39
CA ASN A 144 6.79 -6.12 -11.19
C ASN A 144 5.84 -4.92 -11.30
N VAL A 145 5.09 -4.80 -12.41
CA VAL A 145 4.07 -3.77 -12.63
C VAL A 145 2.70 -4.42 -12.75
N ARG A 146 1.73 -3.95 -11.95
CA ARG A 146 0.35 -4.42 -11.95
C ARG A 146 -0.60 -3.25 -12.17
N MET A 147 -1.75 -3.50 -12.78
CA MET A 147 -2.81 -2.52 -12.90
C MET A 147 -4.03 -2.96 -12.09
N ILE A 148 -4.62 -2.03 -11.33
CA ILE A 148 -5.97 -2.23 -10.78
C ILE A 148 -6.97 -2.17 -11.93
N THR A 149 -7.49 -3.31 -12.34
CA THR A 149 -8.38 -3.43 -13.51
C THR A 149 -9.85 -3.13 -13.19
N LYS A 150 -10.27 -3.44 -11.96
CA LYS A 150 -11.57 -3.06 -11.41
C LYS A 150 -11.46 -1.63 -10.87
N ALA A 151 -11.76 -0.67 -11.74
CA ALA A 151 -11.71 0.74 -11.40
C ALA A 151 -12.74 1.07 -10.30
N ASN A 152 -12.32 1.90 -9.35
CA ASN A 152 -13.19 2.47 -8.31
C ASN A 152 -13.35 3.97 -8.59
N LEU A 153 -14.44 4.59 -8.14
CA LEU A 153 -14.50 6.06 -8.12
C LEU A 153 -13.65 6.59 -6.98
N VAL A 154 -12.85 7.63 -7.25
CA VAL A 154 -11.95 8.23 -6.26
C VAL A 154 -12.26 9.73 -6.11
N THR A 155 -12.78 10.10 -4.95
CA THR A 155 -13.03 11.49 -4.57
C THR A 155 -11.85 12.00 -3.75
N TYR A 156 -11.17 13.05 -4.23
CA TYR A 156 -9.96 13.60 -3.59
C TYR A 156 -10.16 13.98 -2.12
N ARG A 157 -11.30 14.61 -1.81
CA ARG A 157 -11.65 15.03 -0.44
C ARG A 157 -12.33 13.94 0.37
N GLY A 158 -12.59 12.77 -0.23
CA GLY A 158 -13.38 11.71 0.37
C GLY A 158 -12.55 10.51 0.86
N PRO A 159 -13.17 9.60 1.62
CA PRO A 159 -12.60 8.33 2.05
C PRO A 159 -12.27 7.37 0.90
N THR A 160 -12.87 7.50 -0.29
CA THR A 160 -12.59 6.60 -1.42
C THR A 160 -11.13 6.64 -1.87
N MET A 161 -10.43 7.78 -1.71
CA MET A 161 -8.99 7.87 -1.94
C MET A 161 -8.17 7.08 -0.91
N VAL A 162 -8.59 7.06 0.36
CA VAL A 162 -7.96 6.22 1.40
C VAL A 162 -8.16 4.75 1.05
N ALA A 163 -9.40 4.36 0.70
CA ALA A 163 -9.72 2.99 0.31
C ALA A 163 -8.91 2.53 -0.91
N ASN A 164 -8.73 3.39 -1.92
CA ASN A 164 -7.89 3.08 -3.08
C ASN A 164 -6.41 2.88 -2.70
N THR A 165 -5.89 3.73 -1.81
CA THR A 165 -4.50 3.62 -1.32
C THR A 165 -4.29 2.32 -0.55
N LEU A 166 -5.21 1.97 0.37
CA LEU A 166 -5.20 0.70 1.11
C LEU A 166 -5.35 -0.52 0.18
N HIS A 167 -6.17 -0.42 -0.87
CA HIS A 167 -6.34 -1.50 -1.84
C HIS A 167 -5.05 -1.77 -2.63
N ALA A 168 -4.36 -0.72 -3.09
CA ALA A 168 -3.07 -0.88 -3.76
C ALA A 168 -2.01 -1.46 -2.83
N ALA A 169 -1.96 -0.99 -1.58
CA ALA A 169 -1.09 -1.53 -0.54
C ALA A 169 -1.37 -3.02 -0.29
N ALA A 170 -2.64 -3.42 -0.18
CA ALA A 170 -3.02 -4.82 -0.01
C ALA A 170 -2.60 -5.71 -1.19
N ILE A 171 -2.71 -5.22 -2.44
CA ILE A 171 -2.20 -5.93 -3.63
C ILE A 171 -0.68 -6.11 -3.52
N LEU A 172 0.05 -5.07 -3.12
CA LEU A 172 1.51 -5.13 -2.99
C LEU A 172 1.97 -6.04 -1.85
N LEU A 173 1.25 -6.09 -0.73
CA LEU A 173 1.50 -7.05 0.35
C LEU A 173 1.26 -8.50 -0.10
N LYS A 174 0.18 -8.73 -0.85
CA LYS A 174 -0.23 -10.07 -1.28
C LYS A 174 0.63 -10.61 -2.44
N GLU A 175 0.92 -9.76 -3.41
CA GLU A 175 1.45 -10.20 -4.72
C GLU A 175 2.79 -9.54 -5.08
N GLY A 176 3.19 -8.47 -4.39
CA GLY A 176 4.43 -7.72 -4.65
C GLY A 176 5.70 -8.36 -4.09
N GLY A 177 5.58 -9.41 -3.27
CA GLY A 177 6.71 -10.04 -2.61
C GLY A 177 7.38 -9.11 -1.59
N GLU A 178 8.70 -9.18 -1.49
CA GLU A 178 9.46 -8.39 -0.52
C GLU A 178 9.72 -6.97 -1.01
N TRP A 179 9.30 -5.98 -0.22
CA TRP A 179 9.58 -4.55 -0.38
C TRP A 179 9.71 -3.86 0.99
N ASP A 180 10.24 -2.65 1.04
CA ASP A 180 10.60 -1.95 2.29
C ASP A 180 9.74 -0.70 2.56
N TRP A 181 9.47 0.10 1.52
CA TRP A 181 8.64 1.30 1.63
C TRP A 181 7.56 1.36 0.56
N PHE A 182 6.36 1.75 0.95
CA PHE A 182 5.23 2.07 0.09
C PHE A 182 5.15 3.57 -0.15
N ILE A 183 5.11 4.01 -1.41
CA ILE A 183 5.03 5.41 -1.81
C ILE A 183 3.79 5.59 -2.68
N ASN A 184 2.89 6.50 -2.28
CA ASN A 184 1.73 6.86 -3.08
C ASN A 184 2.02 8.13 -3.90
N LEU A 185 1.67 8.11 -5.17
CA LEU A 185 1.82 9.22 -6.12
C LEU A 185 0.56 9.30 -7.00
N SER A 186 0.28 10.49 -7.50
CA SER A 186 -0.69 10.72 -8.56
C SER A 186 -0.03 10.87 -9.92
N ALA A 187 -0.83 10.88 -10.97
CA ALA A 187 -0.38 11.23 -12.33
C ALA A 187 0.13 12.68 -12.46
N SER A 188 0.00 13.51 -11.41
CA SER A 188 0.49 14.88 -11.38
C SER A 188 1.76 15.07 -10.53
N ASP A 189 2.29 13.98 -9.97
CA ASP A 189 3.56 13.95 -9.28
C ASP A 189 4.67 13.49 -10.23
N TYR A 190 5.90 13.93 -9.95
CA TYR A 190 7.07 13.57 -10.74
C TYR A 190 8.35 13.47 -9.91
N PRO A 191 9.25 12.49 -10.19
CA PRO A 191 10.52 12.40 -9.49
C PRO A 191 11.50 13.49 -9.92
N LEU A 192 12.28 13.99 -8.97
CA LEU A 192 13.38 14.95 -9.15
C LEU A 192 14.77 14.30 -8.99
N VAL A 193 14.79 12.99 -8.72
CA VAL A 193 15.99 12.16 -8.58
C VAL A 193 15.78 10.83 -9.29
N THR A 194 16.88 10.17 -9.69
CA THR A 194 16.78 8.83 -10.29
C THR A 194 16.42 7.77 -9.25
N GLN A 195 15.96 6.60 -9.69
CA GLN A 195 15.72 5.49 -8.78
C GLN A 195 16.99 5.03 -8.08
N ASP A 196 18.12 5.03 -8.78
CA ASP A 196 19.42 4.69 -8.19
C ASP A 196 19.83 5.68 -7.09
N ASP A 197 19.52 6.98 -7.24
CA ASP A 197 19.75 7.98 -6.20
C ASP A 197 18.92 7.70 -4.94
N LEU A 198 17.63 7.39 -5.14
CA LEU A 198 16.69 7.09 -4.06
C LEU A 198 17.09 5.79 -3.33
N LEU A 199 17.36 4.72 -4.09
CA LEU A 199 17.81 3.43 -3.59
C LEU A 199 19.15 3.53 -2.85
N HIS A 200 20.10 4.31 -3.38
CA HIS A 200 21.39 4.53 -2.73
C HIS A 200 21.19 5.21 -1.38
N THR A 201 20.47 6.33 -1.36
CA THR A 201 20.28 7.12 -0.13
C THR A 201 19.52 6.33 0.94
N PHE A 202 18.46 5.60 0.54
CA PHE A 202 17.66 4.79 1.47
C PHE A 202 18.37 3.51 1.94
N SER A 203 19.46 3.09 1.30
CA SER A 203 20.26 1.94 1.77
C SER A 203 20.89 2.18 3.14
N TYR A 204 21.06 3.46 3.53
CA TYR A 204 21.64 3.85 4.81
C TYR A 204 20.60 4.16 5.90
N LEU A 205 19.30 3.95 5.61
CA LEU A 205 18.21 4.31 6.53
C LEU A 205 17.62 3.08 7.21
N PRO A 206 17.19 3.21 8.48
CA PRO A 206 16.35 2.21 9.12
C PRO A 206 15.05 2.00 8.32
N ARG A 207 14.76 0.74 7.98
CA ARG A 207 13.64 0.35 7.10
C ARG A 207 12.26 0.49 7.74
N ASP A 208 12.22 0.79 9.03
CA ASP A 208 11.01 1.03 9.82
C ASP A 208 10.57 2.50 9.82
N LEU A 209 11.37 3.43 9.26
CA LEU A 209 11.01 4.85 9.18
C LEU A 209 9.80 5.09 8.24
N ASN A 210 8.92 5.97 8.69
CA ASN A 210 7.72 6.43 8.00
C ASN A 210 7.85 7.93 7.70
N PHE A 211 8.06 8.31 6.45
CA PHE A 211 8.06 9.71 6.01
C PHE A 211 6.61 10.16 5.81
N ILE A 212 6.11 10.89 6.79
CA ILE A 212 4.73 11.35 6.87
C ILE A 212 4.73 12.72 7.57
N ASP A 213 4.47 13.78 6.80
CA ASP A 213 4.26 15.12 7.36
C ASP A 213 3.03 15.08 8.28
N HIS A 214 3.14 15.53 9.53
CA HIS A 214 2.05 15.43 10.50
C HIS A 214 2.03 16.56 11.53
N THR A 215 0.82 16.89 11.99
CA THR A 215 0.60 17.77 13.14
C THR A 215 -0.67 17.38 13.91
N SER A 216 -0.60 17.49 15.23
CA SER A 216 -1.76 17.37 16.12
C SER A 216 -2.48 18.71 16.34
N LYS A 217 -1.87 19.83 15.91
CA LYS A 217 -2.44 21.19 16.05
C LYS A 217 -3.43 21.44 14.91
N ILE A 218 -4.57 20.77 14.96
CA ILE A 218 -5.56 20.77 13.87
C ILE A 218 -6.31 22.11 13.74
N GLY A 219 -6.40 22.92 14.80
CA GLY A 219 -6.92 24.30 14.75
C GLY A 219 -8.29 24.41 14.06
N TRP A 220 -8.39 25.28 13.05
CA TRP A 220 -9.63 25.47 12.27
C TRP A 220 -10.12 24.18 11.60
N LYS A 221 -9.24 23.22 11.30
CA LYS A 221 -9.61 21.93 10.70
C LYS A 221 -10.50 21.11 11.63
N GLU A 222 -10.48 21.35 12.94
CA GLU A 222 -11.45 20.71 13.85
C GLU A 222 -12.89 21.06 13.46
N PHE A 223 -13.17 22.34 13.28
CA PHE A 223 -14.52 22.83 13.00
C PHE A 223 -14.94 22.70 11.54
N GLN A 224 -13.98 22.78 10.61
CA GLN A 224 -14.25 22.66 9.17
C GLN A 224 -14.10 21.24 8.63
N ARG A 225 -13.41 20.34 9.35
CA ARG A 225 -13.15 18.99 8.88
C ARG A 225 -13.58 17.86 9.80
N ALA A 226 -13.25 17.93 11.09
CA ALA A 226 -13.53 16.83 12.02
C ALA A 226 -15.00 16.76 12.49
N LYS A 227 -15.57 17.92 12.83
CA LYS A 227 -16.96 18.04 13.31
C LYS A 227 -18.01 17.92 12.21
N PRO A 228 -17.80 18.43 10.97
CA PRO A 228 -18.72 18.18 9.88
C PRO A 228 -18.75 16.70 9.47
N ILE A 229 -19.88 16.28 8.93
CA ILE A 229 -20.10 14.93 8.42
C ILE A 229 -20.30 15.05 6.90
N ILE A 230 -19.55 14.27 6.14
CA ILE A 230 -19.71 14.17 4.69
C ILE A 230 -20.09 12.76 4.27
N ILE A 231 -20.76 12.63 3.13
CA ILE A 231 -20.96 11.37 2.44
C ILE A 231 -20.23 11.44 1.12
N ASP A 232 -19.42 10.43 0.83
CA ASP A 232 -18.74 10.29 -0.45
C ASP A 232 -19.65 9.60 -1.48
N PRO A 233 -20.10 10.29 -2.53
CA PRO A 233 -20.96 9.70 -3.56
C PRO A 233 -20.28 8.54 -4.28
N GLY A 234 -18.94 8.51 -4.33
CA GLY A 234 -18.17 7.43 -4.95
C GLY A 234 -18.38 6.06 -4.32
N LEU A 235 -19.04 5.99 -3.15
CA LEU A 235 -19.40 4.74 -2.48
C LEU A 235 -20.69 4.08 -3.02
N TYR A 236 -21.58 4.84 -3.67
CA TYR A 236 -22.90 4.32 -4.10
C TYR A 236 -23.38 4.85 -5.45
N MET A 237 -22.70 5.82 -6.06
CA MET A 237 -23.01 6.33 -7.39
C MET A 237 -22.04 5.77 -8.43
N THR A 238 -22.46 5.77 -9.70
CA THR A 238 -21.61 5.37 -10.84
C THR A 238 -20.92 6.55 -11.52
N LYS A 239 -21.37 7.78 -11.26
CA LYS A 239 -20.76 9.02 -11.75
C LYS A 239 -20.03 9.71 -10.62
N LYS A 240 -18.85 10.26 -10.93
CA LYS A 240 -18.06 11.05 -9.97
C LYS A 240 -18.79 12.35 -9.64
N ALA A 241 -18.78 12.69 -8.36
CA ALA A 241 -19.31 13.94 -7.82
C ALA A 241 -18.48 14.34 -6.59
N ASP A 242 -18.53 15.62 -6.21
CA ASP A 242 -17.93 16.06 -4.96
C ASP A 242 -18.76 15.56 -3.76
N VAL A 243 -18.15 15.59 -2.58
CA VAL A 243 -18.76 15.12 -1.32
C VAL A 243 -20.06 15.84 -0.98
N PHE A 244 -21.03 15.09 -0.46
CA PHE A 244 -22.27 15.67 0.08
C PHE A 244 -22.09 16.04 1.54
N TRP A 245 -22.54 17.25 1.89
CA TRP A 245 -22.52 17.75 3.25
C TRP A 245 -23.79 17.36 4.00
N ILE A 246 -23.61 16.86 5.21
CA ILE A 246 -24.70 16.62 6.14
C ILE A 246 -24.83 17.82 7.07
N THR A 247 -26.08 18.22 7.35
CA THR A 247 -26.36 19.41 8.16
C THR A 247 -25.99 19.20 9.63
N GLN A 248 -26.16 17.97 10.14
CA GLN A 248 -25.74 17.59 11.48
C GLN A 248 -24.21 17.49 11.59
N ARG A 249 -23.71 17.82 12.78
CA ARG A 249 -22.29 17.72 13.15
C ARG A 249 -22.10 16.70 14.26
N ARG A 250 -20.87 16.21 14.40
CA ARG A 250 -20.43 15.31 15.48
C ARG A 250 -19.40 15.98 16.39
N SER A 251 -19.21 15.43 17.57
CA SER A 251 -18.03 15.73 18.39
C SER A 251 -16.77 15.09 17.79
N VAL A 252 -15.60 15.59 18.21
CA VAL A 252 -14.33 14.91 17.95
C VAL A 252 -14.26 13.59 18.73
N PRO A 253 -13.54 12.57 18.22
CA PRO A 253 -13.46 11.28 18.87
C PRO A 253 -12.67 11.39 20.18
N THR A 254 -13.08 10.63 21.19
CA THR A 254 -12.37 10.51 22.48
C THR A 254 -11.50 9.26 22.54
N ALA A 255 -11.69 8.31 21.62
CA ALA A 255 -10.98 7.04 21.59
C ALA A 255 -9.55 7.15 21.02
N PHE A 256 -9.25 8.20 20.26
CA PHE A 256 -7.95 8.45 19.65
C PHE A 256 -7.77 9.95 19.37
N LYS A 257 -6.53 10.40 19.29
CA LYS A 257 -6.18 11.79 18.97
C LYS A 257 -6.11 11.98 17.46
N LEU A 258 -6.73 13.04 16.94
CA LEU A 258 -6.67 13.34 15.51
C LEU A 258 -5.33 13.98 15.12
N PHE A 259 -4.78 13.51 14.01
CA PHE A 259 -3.62 14.11 13.35
C PHE A 259 -3.98 14.45 11.90
N THR A 260 -3.31 15.46 11.35
CA THR A 260 -3.45 15.83 9.93
C THR A 260 -2.10 16.14 9.31
N GLY A 261 -2.00 16.02 8.00
CA GLY A 261 -0.77 16.28 7.26
C GLY A 261 -0.96 16.22 5.75
N SER A 262 0.12 15.94 5.03
CA SER A 262 0.10 15.73 3.58
C SER A 262 -0.56 14.41 3.20
N ALA A 263 -1.27 14.36 2.07
CA ALA A 263 -1.80 13.10 1.55
C ALA A 263 -0.71 12.19 0.93
N TRP A 264 0.49 12.71 0.74
CA TRP A 264 1.62 12.03 0.08
C TRP A 264 2.62 11.56 1.14
N MET A 265 3.08 10.32 1.03
CA MET A 265 3.86 9.67 2.08
C MET A 265 4.81 8.63 1.50
N ALA A 266 5.87 8.31 2.25
CA ALA A 266 6.65 7.09 2.08
C ALA A 266 6.60 6.28 3.38
N LEU A 267 5.80 5.23 3.38
CA LEU A 267 5.43 4.46 4.57
C LEU A 267 6.18 3.12 4.61
N SER A 268 6.72 2.77 5.77
CA SER A 268 7.39 1.48 5.97
C SER A 268 6.43 0.31 5.76
N ARG A 269 6.94 -0.82 5.26
CA ARG A 269 6.14 -2.04 5.11
C ARG A 269 5.49 -2.50 6.42
N PRO A 270 6.16 -2.51 7.59
CA PRO A 270 5.51 -2.86 8.85
C PRO A 270 4.29 -2.00 9.18
N PHE A 271 4.33 -0.70 8.89
CA PHE A 271 3.18 0.17 9.12
C PHE A 271 2.02 -0.12 8.14
N ILE A 272 2.33 -0.37 6.88
CA ILE A 272 1.33 -0.77 5.88
C ILE A 272 0.71 -2.13 6.21
N ASP A 273 1.53 -3.08 6.67
CA ASP A 273 1.08 -4.38 7.16
C ASP A 273 0.13 -4.22 8.35
N PHE A 274 0.47 -3.35 9.30
CA PHE A 274 -0.43 -3.01 10.41
C PHE A 274 -1.77 -2.41 9.94
N CYS A 275 -1.76 -1.51 8.96
CA CYS A 275 -2.99 -0.91 8.43
C CYS A 275 -3.92 -1.94 7.76
N VAL A 276 -3.36 -2.95 7.08
CA VAL A 276 -4.13 -3.93 6.28
C VAL A 276 -4.43 -5.20 7.07
N TRP A 277 -3.41 -5.79 7.70
CA TRP A 277 -3.44 -7.10 8.38
C TRP A 277 -3.37 -7.01 9.90
N GLY A 278 -3.11 -5.83 10.47
CA GLY A 278 -2.95 -5.65 11.90
C GLY A 278 -4.08 -6.29 12.72
N TRP A 279 -3.70 -6.97 13.80
CA TRP A 279 -4.61 -7.61 14.74
C TRP A 279 -5.32 -6.58 15.64
N ASP A 280 -4.67 -5.44 15.90
CA ASP A 280 -5.24 -4.33 16.63
C ASP A 280 -6.40 -3.69 15.84
N ASN A 281 -7.42 -3.19 16.55
CA ASN A 281 -8.62 -2.65 15.93
C ASN A 281 -8.52 -1.14 15.58
N LEU A 282 -7.44 -0.47 15.95
CA LEU A 282 -7.21 0.96 15.70
C LEU A 282 -7.32 1.32 14.20
N PRO A 283 -6.64 0.65 13.25
CA PRO A 283 -6.76 1.00 11.83
C PRO A 283 -8.20 0.91 11.30
N ARG A 284 -8.97 -0.08 11.75
CA ARG A 284 -10.37 -0.28 11.35
C ARG A 284 -11.30 0.75 11.98
N THR A 285 -11.12 1.03 13.27
CA THR A 285 -11.88 2.05 14.01
C THR A 285 -11.66 3.44 13.42
N VAL A 286 -10.40 3.79 13.14
CA VAL A 286 -10.05 5.06 12.50
C VAL A 286 -10.61 5.10 11.08
N LEU A 287 -10.53 4.01 10.31
CA LEU A 287 -11.11 3.96 8.95
C LEU A 287 -12.62 4.24 8.96
N MET A 288 -13.36 3.63 9.90
CA MET A 288 -14.79 3.90 10.08
C MET A 288 -15.07 5.37 10.41
N TYR A 289 -14.26 5.98 11.27
CA TYR A 289 -14.41 7.40 11.60
C TYR A 289 -14.14 8.32 10.40
N TYR A 290 -13.11 7.98 9.61
CA TYR A 290 -12.72 8.73 8.41
C TYR A 290 -13.66 8.49 7.22
N ALA A 291 -14.52 7.48 7.23
CA ALA A 291 -15.56 7.29 6.21
C ALA A 291 -16.48 8.51 6.02
N ASN A 292 -16.61 9.39 7.03
CA ASN A 292 -17.39 10.63 6.94
C ASN A 292 -16.58 11.89 7.30
N PHE A 293 -15.26 11.85 7.09
CA PHE A 293 -14.36 12.97 7.35
C PHE A 293 -13.89 13.63 6.05
N ILE A 294 -13.90 14.95 5.97
CA ILE A 294 -13.44 15.68 4.78
C ILE A 294 -11.91 15.75 4.69
N SER A 295 -11.36 15.59 3.50
CA SER A 295 -9.91 15.41 3.27
C SER A 295 -9.36 14.22 4.05
N SER A 296 -10.08 13.09 4.02
CA SER A 296 -9.69 11.85 4.72
C SER A 296 -8.26 11.37 4.48
N PRO A 297 -7.69 11.44 3.26
CA PRO A 297 -6.30 11.04 3.00
C PRO A 297 -5.27 11.84 3.81
N GLU A 298 -5.58 13.10 4.14
CA GLU A 298 -4.74 13.98 4.94
C GLU A 298 -4.84 13.71 6.45
N GLY A 299 -5.48 12.62 6.89
CA GLY A 299 -5.67 12.35 8.31
C GLY A 299 -5.71 10.88 8.73
N TYR A 300 -6.17 9.97 7.88
CA TYR A 300 -6.28 8.54 8.23
C TYR A 300 -4.93 7.95 8.66
N PHE A 301 -3.93 7.94 7.77
CA PHE A 301 -2.62 7.34 8.05
C PHE A 301 -1.90 8.03 9.21
N HIS A 302 -1.95 9.36 9.27
CA HIS A 302 -1.41 10.19 10.36
C HIS A 302 -1.99 9.79 11.72
N THR A 303 -3.32 9.64 11.79
CA THR A 303 -4.00 9.27 13.02
C THR A 303 -3.67 7.84 13.43
N VAL A 304 -3.59 6.90 12.48
CA VAL A 304 -3.20 5.52 12.80
C VAL A 304 -1.76 5.46 13.32
N VAL A 305 -0.79 6.02 12.58
CA VAL A 305 0.65 5.94 12.95
C VAL A 305 0.93 6.61 14.28
N CYS A 306 0.30 7.76 14.56
CA CYS A 306 0.56 8.51 15.78
C CYS A 306 -0.17 7.98 17.02
N ASN A 307 -1.23 7.18 16.87
CA ASN A 307 -1.92 6.57 18.00
C ASN A 307 -1.42 5.14 18.30
N ALA A 308 -0.73 4.49 17.36
CA ALA A 308 -0.12 3.17 17.57
C ALA A 308 1.24 3.30 18.27
N GLN A 309 1.41 2.60 19.39
CA GLN A 309 2.59 2.72 20.26
C GLN A 309 3.87 2.27 19.55
N GLU A 310 3.77 1.27 18.69
CA GLU A 310 4.86 0.62 17.95
C GLU A 310 5.53 1.56 16.94
N PHE A 311 4.80 2.57 16.45
CA PHE A 311 5.28 3.47 15.39
C PHE A 311 5.67 4.87 15.88
N ARG A 312 5.45 5.20 17.17
CA ARG A 312 5.65 6.56 17.72
C ARG A 312 7.03 7.16 17.52
N ASN A 313 8.07 6.34 17.41
CA ASN A 313 9.46 6.77 17.25
C ASN A 313 10.00 6.57 15.82
N THR A 314 9.12 6.23 14.89
CA THR A 314 9.49 5.91 13.50
C THR A 314 9.02 6.97 12.52
N THR A 315 8.32 8.02 12.96
CA THR A 315 7.82 9.05 12.06
C THR A 315 8.91 10.07 11.73
N VAL A 316 9.08 10.36 10.44
CA VAL A 316 9.89 11.46 9.94
C VAL A 316 8.92 12.48 9.39
N ASN A 317 8.87 13.66 9.99
CA ASN A 317 7.88 14.70 9.67
C ASN A 317 8.21 15.41 8.34
N SER A 318 7.96 14.72 7.23
CA SER A 318 8.16 15.18 5.86
C SER A 318 7.39 14.28 4.90
N ASP A 319 6.78 14.86 3.87
CA ASP A 319 6.16 14.10 2.78
C ASP A 319 7.10 13.80 1.61
N LEU A 320 8.37 14.26 1.68
CA LEU A 320 9.38 14.15 0.63
C LEU A 320 8.99 14.83 -0.71
N HIS A 321 8.08 15.80 -0.69
CA HIS A 321 7.66 16.54 -1.88
C HIS A 321 8.07 18.01 -1.82
N PHE A 322 8.52 18.53 -2.96
CA PHE A 322 8.45 19.97 -3.22
C PHE A 322 7.04 20.33 -3.70
N ILE A 323 6.39 21.23 -2.97
CA ILE A 323 5.05 21.73 -3.31
C ILE A 323 5.01 23.24 -3.16
N SER A 324 4.56 23.94 -4.21
CA SER A 324 4.38 25.39 -4.18
C SER A 324 2.93 25.73 -3.79
N TRP A 325 2.75 26.40 -2.66
CA TRP A 325 1.44 26.77 -2.10
C TRP A 325 1.25 28.29 -2.03
N ASP A 326 -0.01 28.73 -2.12
CA ASP A 326 -0.42 30.04 -1.61
C ASP A 326 -0.12 30.14 -0.10
N ASN A 327 0.03 31.36 0.42
CA ASN A 327 0.05 31.61 1.86
C ASN A 327 -1.11 32.55 2.27
N PRO A 328 -2.14 32.05 2.98
CA PRO A 328 -2.31 30.68 3.47
C PRO A 328 -2.65 29.68 2.34
N PRO A 329 -2.37 28.37 2.52
CA PRO A 329 -2.63 27.36 1.49
C PRO A 329 -4.10 27.26 1.09
N LYS A 330 -4.36 27.26 -0.22
CA LYS A 330 -5.68 26.94 -0.80
C LYS A 330 -5.87 25.42 -0.96
N GLN A 331 -6.97 25.01 -1.58
CA GLN A 331 -7.30 23.58 -1.76
C GLN A 331 -6.32 22.83 -2.69
N HIS A 332 -5.79 23.52 -3.71
CA HIS A 332 -4.87 22.93 -4.68
C HIS A 332 -3.59 23.75 -4.74
N PRO A 333 -2.40 23.10 -4.79
CA PRO A 333 -1.14 23.80 -4.96
C PRO A 333 -1.03 24.39 -6.36
N HIS A 334 -0.07 25.30 -6.56
CA HIS A 334 0.22 25.85 -7.88
C HIS A 334 0.74 24.77 -8.83
N TYR A 335 0.46 24.96 -10.12
CA TYR A 335 1.12 24.18 -11.16
C TYR A 335 2.57 24.64 -11.29
N LEU A 336 3.50 23.69 -11.23
CA LEU A 336 4.92 23.94 -11.37
C LEU A 336 5.29 24.12 -12.84
N THR A 337 6.12 25.11 -13.13
CA THR A 337 6.58 25.44 -14.49
C THR A 337 8.11 25.45 -14.57
N LEU A 338 8.65 25.79 -15.75
CA LEU A 338 10.10 25.97 -15.95
C LEU A 338 10.73 26.99 -14.99
N ASP A 339 9.98 27.98 -14.55
CA ASP A 339 10.45 29.02 -13.61
C ASP A 339 10.73 28.45 -12.21
N ASP A 340 10.14 27.29 -11.89
CA ASP A 340 10.27 26.63 -10.60
C ASP A 340 11.42 25.65 -10.53
N MET A 341 12.11 25.40 -11.65
CA MET A 341 13.18 24.39 -11.75
C MET A 341 14.26 24.57 -10.68
N GLN A 342 14.74 25.80 -10.48
CA GLN A 342 15.77 26.06 -9.48
C GLN A 342 15.25 25.77 -8.07
N ARG A 343 14.03 26.21 -7.74
CA ARG A 343 13.40 25.95 -6.43
C ARG A 343 13.19 24.46 -6.17
N MET A 344 12.81 23.71 -7.21
CA MET A 344 12.70 22.25 -7.13
C MET A 344 14.04 21.59 -6.80
N VAL A 345 15.12 21.99 -7.48
CA VAL A 345 16.47 21.45 -7.21
C VAL A 345 16.96 21.84 -5.82
N ASP A 346 16.79 23.11 -5.43
CA ASP A 346 17.26 23.64 -4.15
C ASP A 346 16.53 23.05 -2.93
N SER A 347 15.29 22.58 -3.13
CA SER A 347 14.50 21.90 -2.10
C SER A 347 15.12 20.59 -1.63
N ASN A 348 15.98 19.98 -2.45
CA ASN A 348 16.55 18.64 -2.25
C ASN A 348 15.51 17.49 -2.17
N ALA A 349 14.23 17.77 -2.43
CA ALA A 349 13.18 16.76 -2.39
C ALA A 349 13.30 15.76 -3.55
N PRO A 350 12.99 14.47 -3.33
CA PRO A 350 13.02 13.46 -4.39
C PRO A 350 11.79 13.51 -5.31
N PHE A 351 10.70 14.18 -4.90
CA PHE A 351 9.48 14.32 -5.69
C PHE A 351 8.99 15.77 -5.71
N ALA A 352 8.18 16.11 -6.70
CA ALA A 352 7.50 17.41 -6.78
C ALA A 352 6.08 17.29 -7.31
N ARG A 353 5.25 18.28 -6.95
CA ARG A 353 3.87 18.43 -7.44
C ARG A 353 3.36 19.87 -7.36
N LYS A 354 2.41 20.27 -8.18
CA LYS A 354 1.68 19.47 -9.19
C LYS A 354 2.06 19.92 -10.60
N PHE A 355 2.25 18.96 -11.51
CA PHE A 355 2.57 19.26 -12.91
C PHE A 355 1.31 19.23 -13.80
N PRO A 356 1.21 20.13 -14.80
CA PRO A 356 0.26 19.98 -15.89
C PRO A 356 0.60 18.77 -16.76
N ARG A 357 -0.38 18.29 -17.53
CA ARG A 357 -0.16 17.21 -18.49
C ARG A 357 0.73 17.72 -19.62
N GLU A 358 1.72 16.92 -19.99
CA GLU A 358 2.60 17.17 -21.15
C GLU A 358 3.31 18.54 -21.12
N ASP A 359 3.57 19.08 -19.92
CA ASP A 359 4.25 20.37 -19.77
C ASP A 359 5.77 20.27 -20.07
N PRO A 360 6.38 21.27 -20.74
CA PRO A 360 7.82 21.30 -21.02
C PRO A 360 8.72 21.19 -19.80
N VAL A 361 8.25 21.56 -18.60
CA VAL A 361 9.01 21.38 -17.36
C VAL A 361 9.34 19.90 -17.12
N LEU A 362 8.46 18.98 -17.51
CA LEU A 362 8.71 17.55 -17.38
C LEU A 362 9.84 17.09 -18.30
N ASP A 363 9.93 17.63 -19.52
CA ASP A 363 11.03 17.34 -20.45
C ASP A 363 12.37 17.88 -19.92
N LYS A 364 12.33 19.02 -19.22
CA LYS A 364 13.51 19.58 -18.55
C LYS A 364 13.95 18.73 -17.36
N ILE A 365 13.02 18.24 -16.53
CA ILE A 365 13.34 17.29 -15.45
C ILE A 365 13.93 16.00 -16.03
N ASP A 366 13.34 15.47 -17.10
CA ASP A 366 13.80 14.25 -17.75
C ASP A 366 15.24 14.36 -18.23
N SER A 367 15.56 15.46 -18.90
CA SER A 367 16.88 15.67 -19.47
C SER A 367 17.94 16.04 -18.43
N GLU A 368 17.64 16.97 -17.50
CA GLU A 368 18.62 17.54 -16.57
C GLU A 368 18.78 16.73 -15.28
N LEU A 369 17.70 16.12 -14.77
CA LEU A 369 17.71 15.45 -13.46
C LEU A 369 17.66 13.92 -13.58
N LEU A 370 16.93 13.39 -14.55
CA LEU A 370 16.70 11.95 -14.69
C LEU A 370 17.51 11.30 -15.82
N PHE A 371 18.16 12.11 -16.67
CA PHE A 371 18.92 11.66 -17.83
C PHE A 371 18.14 10.70 -18.75
N ARG A 372 16.83 10.92 -18.86
CA ARG A 372 15.87 10.04 -19.54
C ARG A 372 15.50 10.59 -20.91
N GLY A 373 15.50 9.73 -21.92
CA GLY A 373 14.97 10.05 -23.24
C GLY A 373 13.43 9.93 -23.29
N LYS A 374 12.81 10.56 -24.30
CA LYS A 374 11.35 10.48 -24.50
C LYS A 374 10.92 9.02 -24.71
N GLY A 375 9.97 8.56 -23.90
CA GLY A 375 9.43 7.19 -23.96
C GLY A 375 10.37 6.09 -23.45
N MET A 376 11.54 6.44 -22.92
CA MET A 376 12.50 5.51 -22.35
C MET A 376 12.31 5.38 -20.83
N LEU A 377 12.88 4.34 -20.24
CA LEU A 377 13.00 4.20 -18.79
C LEU A 377 14.18 5.03 -18.25
N VAL A 378 14.13 5.44 -16.98
CA VAL A 378 15.29 6.12 -16.35
C VAL A 378 16.48 5.17 -16.32
N PRO A 379 17.63 5.55 -16.89
CA PRO A 379 18.82 4.73 -16.88
C PRO A 379 19.43 4.63 -15.48
N GLY A 380 19.60 3.39 -15.00
CA GLY A 380 20.32 3.07 -13.76
C GLY A 380 21.49 2.10 -14.01
N GLY A 381 22.15 1.66 -12.95
CA GLY A 381 23.26 0.70 -12.99
C GLY A 381 22.86 -0.67 -13.55
N TRP A 382 21.57 -1.00 -13.55
CA TRP A 382 21.01 -2.19 -14.18
C TRP A 382 20.87 -2.07 -15.72
N CYS A 383 21.06 -0.89 -16.31
CA CYS A 383 20.97 -0.67 -17.76
C CYS A 383 22.36 -0.76 -18.40
N VAL A 384 22.67 -1.87 -19.07
CA VAL A 384 24.00 -2.13 -19.67
C VAL A 384 24.01 -2.02 -21.20
N GLY A 385 22.89 -1.62 -21.80
CA GLY A 385 22.78 -1.38 -23.23
C GLY A 385 23.56 -0.17 -23.70
N SER A 386 23.82 -0.13 -25.01
CA SER A 386 24.43 1.03 -25.66
C SER A 386 23.43 2.20 -25.71
N ARG A 387 23.96 3.43 -25.70
CA ARG A 387 23.20 4.65 -26.06
C ARG A 387 23.45 5.09 -27.51
N LYS A 388 24.28 4.36 -28.26
CA LYS A 388 24.60 4.72 -29.66
C LYS A 388 23.33 4.75 -30.49
N ASN A 389 23.21 5.75 -31.36
CA ASN A 389 22.06 5.95 -32.24
C ASN A 389 20.72 6.13 -31.50
N GLY A 390 20.73 6.64 -30.27
CA GLY A 390 19.49 6.90 -29.50
C GLY A 390 18.78 5.63 -29.00
N THR A 391 19.50 4.51 -28.92
CA THR A 391 18.96 3.27 -28.35
C THR A 391 18.73 3.39 -26.84
N ASP A 392 17.66 2.78 -26.33
CA ASP A 392 17.37 2.76 -24.89
C ASP A 392 18.35 1.80 -24.18
N PRO A 393 19.25 2.31 -23.31
CA PRO A 393 20.24 1.49 -22.62
C PRO A 393 19.62 0.45 -21.68
N CYS A 394 18.37 0.64 -21.26
CA CYS A 394 17.64 -0.27 -20.37
C CYS A 394 17.01 -1.45 -21.12
N SER A 395 17.09 -1.47 -22.46
CA SER A 395 16.70 -2.62 -23.27
C SER A 395 17.56 -3.87 -22.99
N VAL A 396 18.80 -3.66 -22.54
CA VAL A 396 19.71 -4.74 -22.12
C VAL A 396 19.90 -4.65 -20.61
N THR A 397 19.41 -5.68 -19.92
CA THR A 397 19.39 -5.73 -18.45
C THR A 397 20.67 -6.36 -17.91
N GLY A 398 21.37 -5.64 -17.03
CA GLY A 398 22.47 -6.12 -16.23
C GLY A 398 22.03 -6.56 -14.83
N ASN A 399 22.92 -6.41 -13.85
CA ASN A 399 22.63 -6.73 -12.46
C ASN A 399 21.74 -5.65 -11.82
N ILE A 400 20.57 -6.05 -11.32
CA ILE A 400 19.56 -5.17 -10.73
C ILE A 400 19.94 -4.58 -9.37
N THR A 401 21.01 -5.08 -8.74
CA THR A 401 21.50 -4.56 -7.44
C THR A 401 22.61 -3.53 -7.60
N VAL A 402 23.12 -3.33 -8.82
CA VAL A 402 24.15 -2.32 -9.08
C VAL A 402 23.47 -0.97 -9.23
N LEU A 403 23.80 -0.06 -8.32
CA LEU A 403 23.32 1.32 -8.35
C LEU A 403 24.40 2.25 -8.91
N ARG A 404 23.98 3.24 -9.68
CA ARG A 404 24.83 4.31 -10.21
C ARG A 404 24.27 5.67 -9.75
N PRO A 405 24.48 6.05 -8.48
CA PRO A 405 24.01 7.33 -7.96
C PRO A 405 24.64 8.50 -8.71
N THR A 406 23.90 9.60 -8.74
CA THR A 406 24.22 10.86 -9.43
C THR A 406 24.33 11.99 -8.41
N ALA A 407 24.36 13.25 -8.88
CA ALA A 407 24.24 14.40 -7.99
C ALA A 407 22.89 14.44 -7.24
N GLY A 408 21.86 13.74 -7.73
CA GLY A 408 20.57 13.59 -7.06
C GLY A 408 20.69 12.93 -5.68
N ALA A 409 21.51 11.88 -5.55
CA ALA A 409 21.76 11.22 -4.27
C ALA A 409 22.32 12.19 -3.22
N LYS A 410 23.31 13.01 -3.61
CA LYS A 410 23.90 14.00 -2.70
C LYS A 410 22.89 15.05 -2.22
N ARG A 411 21.98 15.50 -3.10
CA ARG A 411 20.88 16.39 -2.71
C ARG A 411 19.98 15.70 -1.70
N LEU A 412 19.53 14.50 -2.02
CA LEU A 412 18.65 13.74 -1.15
C LEU A 412 19.29 13.42 0.21
N GLU A 413 20.57 13.05 0.25
CA GLU A 413 21.34 12.85 1.48
C GLU A 413 21.35 14.12 2.37
N LYS A 414 21.48 15.30 1.76
CA LYS A 414 21.39 16.58 2.49
C LYS A 414 20.00 16.78 3.13
N LEU A 415 18.93 16.47 2.40
CA LEU A 415 17.57 16.54 2.94
C LEU A 415 17.39 15.55 4.09
N ILE A 416 17.74 14.29 3.87
CA ILE A 416 17.57 13.22 4.87
C ILE A 416 18.43 13.49 6.12
N GLY A 417 19.67 13.96 5.96
CA GLY A 417 20.52 14.34 7.08
C GLY A 417 19.92 15.47 7.92
N SER A 418 19.25 16.45 7.28
CA SER A 418 18.52 17.49 8.00
C SER A 418 17.30 16.95 8.75
N LEU A 419 16.49 16.11 8.09
CA LEU A 419 15.28 15.52 8.68
C LEU A 419 15.58 14.59 9.85
N LEU A 420 16.68 13.84 9.79
CA LEU A 420 17.11 12.90 10.82
C LEU A 420 18.07 13.49 11.85
N SER A 421 18.35 14.80 11.79
CA SER A 421 19.12 15.49 12.82
C SER A 421 18.41 15.41 14.18
N ASN A 422 19.17 15.43 15.28
CA ASN A 422 18.60 15.36 16.63
C ASN A 422 17.56 16.46 16.91
N GLU A 423 17.80 17.66 16.37
CA GLU A 423 16.92 18.81 16.52
C GLU A 423 15.58 18.60 15.82
N ASN A 424 15.57 18.04 14.60
CA ASN A 424 14.35 17.88 13.81
C ASN A 424 13.63 16.57 14.08
N PHE A 425 14.35 15.45 14.18
CA PHE A 425 13.72 14.14 14.29
C PHE A 425 12.98 14.00 15.63
N ARG A 426 13.64 14.28 16.76
CA ARG A 426 13.06 14.05 18.10
C ARG A 426 11.97 15.05 18.46
N SER A 427 12.09 16.30 18.03
CA SER A 427 11.12 17.36 18.35
C SER A 427 9.81 17.24 17.56
N ASN A 428 9.85 16.57 16.40
CA ASN A 428 8.73 16.46 15.47
C ASN A 428 8.09 15.06 15.45
N GLN A 429 8.25 14.27 16.51
CA GLN A 429 7.51 13.00 16.66
C GLN A 429 6.02 13.25 16.92
N CYS A 430 5.22 12.19 16.82
CA CYS A 430 3.81 12.21 17.17
C CYS A 430 3.61 12.52 18.66
N ILE A 431 3.34 13.79 19.00
CA ILE A 431 3.03 14.28 20.35
C ILE A 431 1.54 14.57 20.47
#